data_AF-A0A4Y2FW31-F1
#
_entry.id   AF-A0A4Y2FW31-F1
#
_cell.length_a   1.000
_cell.length_b   1.000
_cell.length_c   1.000
_cell.angle_alpha   90.00
_cell.angle_beta   90.00
_cell.angle_gamma   90.00
#
_symmetry.space_group_name_H-M   'P 1'
#
loop_
_entity.id
_entity.type
_entity.pdbx_description
1 polymer ?
#
loop_
_entity_poly.entity_id
_entity_poly.type
_entity_poly.pdbx_seq_one_letter_code
_entity_poly.pdbx_strand_id
1 'polypeptide(L)'
;MSRYSVSERIFIVRTYYSNNNSPIVTQRKFATEFKLKTTGPSVSTINRLIQKFERTGSVCDDMFGNVGRPLSVKTPEKIERILQVFERSPRTSIRKAAQQVGIKRESVRQIVVADLQLFPYKIQIHQRLSQRSVEQRLEFANTIVEMIDNHQVDVNMLWCSDETHFHLDGYVNRQNWRIWGTENHHFAIEKPLYPRRVTVWCALSSRGIVGAIFFRTDCQFCTIRGNVEKSVHSSNSK
;
A
#
# COMPACT_ATOMS: atom_id res chain seq x y z
N MET A 1 -11.34 10.99 -35.84
CA MET A 1 -11.36 12.35 -36.46
C MET A 1 -9.99 12.96 -36.30
N SER A 2 -9.42 13.51 -37.38
CA SER A 2 -8.17 14.28 -37.33
C SER A 2 -8.34 15.47 -36.38
N ARG A 3 -7.41 15.60 -35.43
CA ARG A 3 -7.49 16.62 -34.37
C ARG A 3 -6.69 17.84 -34.82
N TYR A 4 -7.39 18.89 -35.27
CA TYR A 4 -6.76 20.15 -35.67
C TYR A 4 -6.19 20.88 -34.45
N SER A 5 -5.02 21.48 -34.60
CA SER A 5 -4.39 22.32 -33.59
C SER A 5 -5.15 23.64 -33.39
N VAL A 6 -4.88 24.36 -32.30
CA VAL A 6 -5.55 25.65 -32.04
C VAL A 6 -5.26 26.67 -33.14
N SER A 7 -4.01 26.73 -33.62
CA SER A 7 -3.60 27.64 -34.69
C SER A 7 -4.31 27.33 -36.02
N GLU A 8 -4.42 26.05 -36.39
CA GLU A 8 -5.15 25.62 -37.59
C GLU A 8 -6.63 26.02 -37.54
N ARG A 9 -7.26 25.87 -36.37
CA ARG A 9 -8.67 26.24 -36.20
C ARG A 9 -8.86 27.75 -36.23
N ILE A 10 -7.95 28.54 -35.65
CA ILE A 10 -7.98 30.01 -35.75
C ILE A 10 -7.89 30.44 -37.21
N PHE A 11 -6.99 29.81 -37.98
CA PHE A 11 -6.87 30.06 -39.40
C PHE A 11 -8.18 29.79 -40.15
N ILE A 12 -8.86 28.67 -39.85
CA ILE A 12 -10.17 28.33 -40.44
C ILE A 12 -11.22 29.41 -40.13
N VAL A 13 -11.34 29.84 -38.87
CA VAL A 13 -12.31 30.88 -38.47
C VAL A 13 -12.03 32.20 -39.20
N ARG A 14 -10.77 32.65 -39.17
CA ARG A 14 -10.36 33.91 -39.80
C ARG A 14 -10.64 33.90 -41.30
N THR A 15 -10.23 32.83 -41.99
CA THR A 15 -10.44 32.70 -43.43
C THR A 15 -11.90 32.54 -43.81
N TYR A 16 -12.73 31.91 -42.99
CA TYR A 16 -14.17 31.81 -43.23
C TYR A 16 -14.84 33.20 -43.29
N TYR A 17 -14.63 34.03 -42.26
CA TYR A 17 -15.24 35.36 -42.23
C TYR A 17 -14.62 36.33 -43.24
N SER A 18 -13.32 36.22 -43.54
CA SER A 18 -12.68 37.06 -44.58
C SER A 18 -13.10 36.72 -46.02
N ASN A 19 -13.79 35.59 -46.26
CA ASN A 19 -14.18 35.14 -47.60
C ASN A 19 -15.70 34.98 -47.75
N ASN A 20 -16.48 35.90 -47.18
CA ASN A 20 -17.95 35.92 -47.26
C ASN A 20 -18.60 34.62 -46.78
N ASN A 21 -18.10 34.04 -45.67
CA ASN A 21 -18.65 32.84 -45.05
C ASN A 21 -18.67 31.62 -46.00
N SER A 22 -17.72 31.52 -46.92
CA SER A 22 -17.63 30.39 -47.86
C SER A 22 -16.76 29.24 -47.32
N PRO A 23 -17.33 28.10 -46.92
CA PRO A 23 -16.55 26.98 -46.40
C PRO A 23 -15.67 26.31 -47.47
N ILE A 24 -16.07 26.40 -48.75
CA ILE A 24 -15.32 25.83 -49.88
C ILE A 24 -14.03 26.63 -50.13
N VAL A 25 -14.11 27.97 -50.08
CA VAL A 25 -12.93 28.83 -50.23
C VAL A 25 -11.98 28.65 -49.05
N THR A 26 -12.52 28.56 -47.83
CA THR A 26 -11.74 28.27 -46.61
C THR A 26 -11.03 26.93 -46.69
N GLN A 27 -11.70 25.87 -47.15
CA GLN A 27 -11.10 24.55 -47.33
C GLN A 27 -9.92 24.59 -48.32
N ARG A 28 -10.10 25.27 -49.46
CA ARG A 28 -9.04 25.42 -50.48
C ARG A 28 -7.85 26.21 -49.94
N LYS A 29 -8.09 27.35 -49.30
CA LYS A 29 -7.03 28.18 -48.70
C LYS A 29 -6.28 27.45 -47.59
N PHE A 30 -6.98 26.63 -46.79
CA PHE A 30 -6.36 25.78 -45.78
C PHE A 30 -5.43 24.73 -46.40
N ALA A 31 -5.87 24.07 -47.48
CA ALA A 31 -5.04 23.10 -48.17
C ALA A 31 -3.77 23.73 -48.77
N THR A 32 -3.88 24.96 -49.30
CA THR A 32 -2.75 25.72 -49.84
C THR A 32 -1.76 26.14 -48.74
N GLU A 33 -2.24 26.74 -47.65
CA GLU A 33 -1.40 27.26 -46.56
C GLU A 33 -0.62 26.15 -45.86
N PHE A 34 -1.30 25.04 -45.54
CA PHE A 34 -0.71 23.91 -44.82
C PHE A 34 -0.11 22.84 -45.74
N LYS A 35 0.00 23.12 -47.06
CA LYS A 35 0.61 22.26 -48.08
C LYS A 35 0.15 20.79 -47.99
N LEU A 36 -1.15 20.59 -47.81
CA LEU A 36 -1.70 19.25 -47.61
C LEU A 36 -1.68 18.45 -48.91
N LYS A 37 -1.16 17.21 -48.85
CA LYS A 37 -1.21 16.24 -49.97
C LYS A 37 -2.62 15.67 -50.21
N THR A 38 -3.54 15.90 -49.28
CA THR A 38 -4.92 15.39 -49.29
C THR A 38 -5.90 16.55 -49.12
N THR A 39 -7.18 16.32 -49.41
CA THR A 39 -8.25 17.30 -49.21
C THR A 39 -8.27 17.80 -47.76
N GLY A 40 -8.35 19.13 -47.59
CA GLY A 40 -8.39 19.80 -46.28
C GLY A 40 -9.62 19.44 -45.43
N PRO A 41 -9.85 20.13 -44.31
CA PRO A 41 -10.99 19.88 -43.43
C PRO A 41 -12.30 19.82 -44.21
N SER A 42 -13.12 18.82 -43.93
CA SER A 42 -14.41 18.68 -44.61
C SER A 42 -15.31 19.90 -44.33
N VAL A 43 -16.21 20.21 -45.26
CA VAL A 43 -17.16 21.33 -45.10
C VAL A 43 -17.97 21.20 -43.81
N SER A 44 -18.37 19.98 -43.44
CA SER A 44 -19.08 19.73 -42.18
C SER A 44 -18.21 20.01 -40.95
N THR A 45 -16.91 19.70 -41.00
CA THR A 45 -15.95 20.06 -39.95
C THR A 45 -15.81 21.57 -39.81
N ILE A 46 -15.71 22.29 -40.93
CA ILE A 46 -15.60 23.77 -40.94
C ILE A 46 -16.87 24.37 -40.33
N ASN A 47 -18.05 23.96 -40.79
CA ASN A 47 -19.32 24.48 -40.27
C ASN A 47 -19.50 24.17 -38.78
N ARG A 48 -19.14 22.96 -38.33
CA ARG A 48 -19.19 22.60 -36.90
C ARG A 48 -18.25 23.45 -36.05
N LEU A 49 -17.09 23.81 -36.59
CA LEU A 49 -16.13 24.67 -35.91
C LEU A 49 -16.64 26.11 -35.81
N ILE A 50 -17.23 26.65 -36.88
CA ILE A 50 -17.83 27.99 -36.90
C ILE A 50 -19.03 28.07 -35.96
N GLN A 51 -19.96 27.13 -36.03
CA GLN A 51 -21.11 27.08 -35.11
C GLN A 51 -20.67 27.01 -33.64
N LYS A 52 -19.61 26.24 -33.34
CA LYS A 52 -19.03 26.22 -31.99
C LYS A 52 -18.47 27.59 -31.61
N PHE A 53 -17.71 28.21 -32.51
CA PHE A 53 -17.12 29.52 -32.28
C PHE A 53 -18.17 30.62 -32.08
N GLU A 54 -19.24 30.64 -32.88
CA GLU A 54 -20.37 31.57 -32.73
C GLU A 54 -21.12 31.37 -31.40
N ARG A 55 -21.20 30.11 -30.92
CA ARG A 55 -21.85 29.78 -29.65
C ARG A 55 -21.01 30.15 -28.42
N THR A 56 -19.70 29.88 -28.44
CA THR A 56 -18.85 29.97 -27.24
C THR A 56 -17.80 31.08 -27.28
N GLY A 57 -17.59 31.72 -28.44
CA GLY A 57 -16.51 32.66 -28.69
C GLY A 57 -15.10 32.04 -28.68
N SER A 58 -14.99 30.71 -28.53
CA SER A 58 -13.72 30.02 -28.31
C SER A 58 -13.44 28.95 -29.36
N VAL A 59 -12.18 28.89 -29.77
CA VAL A 59 -11.66 27.92 -30.73
C VAL A 59 -11.13 26.65 -30.02
N CYS A 60 -10.93 26.71 -28.70
CA CYS A 60 -10.45 25.62 -27.86
C CYS A 60 -11.38 24.38 -27.91
N ASP A 61 -10.85 23.21 -27.50
CA ASP A 61 -11.66 21.99 -27.40
C ASP A 61 -12.87 22.23 -26.47
N ASP A 62 -14.05 21.80 -26.92
CA ASP A 62 -15.26 21.90 -26.12
C ASP A 62 -15.19 20.83 -25.03
N MET A 63 -14.83 21.25 -23.82
CA MET A 63 -14.82 20.39 -22.64
C MET A 63 -16.24 20.24 -22.03
N PHE A 64 -17.21 21.08 -22.45
CA PHE A 64 -18.60 20.93 -22.05
C PHE A 64 -19.17 19.61 -22.60
N GLY A 65 -19.34 18.63 -21.72
CA GLY A 65 -19.88 17.30 -22.05
C GLY A 65 -18.82 16.20 -22.22
N ASN A 66 -17.54 16.55 -22.41
CA ASN A 66 -16.42 15.59 -22.37
C ASN A 66 -15.80 15.52 -20.97
N VAL A 67 -16.65 15.47 -19.95
CA VAL A 67 -16.23 15.38 -18.53
C VAL A 67 -15.74 13.97 -18.15
N GLY A 68 -15.57 13.10 -19.14
CA GLY A 68 -15.28 11.69 -18.95
C GLY A 68 -16.49 10.91 -18.44
N ARG A 69 -16.26 9.64 -18.08
CA ARG A 69 -17.29 8.78 -17.49
C ARG A 69 -17.72 9.38 -16.14
N PRO A 70 -19.02 9.62 -15.90
CA PRO A 70 -19.47 10.12 -14.61
C PRO A 70 -19.05 9.16 -13.49
N LEU A 71 -18.48 9.72 -12.43
CA LEU A 71 -18.07 8.98 -11.23
C LEU A 71 -19.30 8.54 -10.42
N SER A 72 -20.11 7.63 -10.96
CA SER A 72 -21.33 7.08 -10.33
C SER A 72 -21.10 6.54 -8.90
N VAL A 73 -19.86 6.17 -8.59
CA VAL A 73 -19.49 5.58 -7.30
C VAL A 73 -18.99 6.62 -6.28
N LYS A 74 -18.46 7.77 -6.71
CA LYS A 74 -17.89 8.80 -5.81
C LYS A 74 -18.86 9.97 -5.61
N THR A 75 -20.05 9.70 -5.09
CA THR A 75 -20.93 10.79 -4.64
C THR A 75 -20.39 11.38 -3.33
N PRO A 76 -20.59 12.69 -3.06
CA PRO A 76 -20.12 13.32 -1.83
C PRO A 76 -20.66 12.61 -0.57
N GLU A 77 -21.92 12.15 -0.61
CA GLU A 77 -22.53 11.35 0.46
C GLU A 77 -21.76 10.05 0.77
N LYS A 78 -21.25 9.38 -0.27
CA LYS A 78 -20.47 8.13 -0.09
C LYS A 78 -19.09 8.41 0.47
N ILE A 79 -18.48 9.53 0.08
CA ILE A 79 -17.19 9.97 0.62
C ILE A 79 -17.35 10.26 2.12
N GLU A 80 -18.39 10.98 2.50
CA GLU A 80 -18.68 11.30 3.91
C GLU A 80 -18.97 10.05 4.74
N ARG A 81 -19.75 9.09 4.21
CA ARG A 81 -19.96 7.80 4.91
C ARG A 81 -18.66 7.04 5.12
N ILE A 82 -17.76 7.02 4.14
CA ILE A 82 -16.46 6.36 4.28
C ILE A 82 -15.62 7.07 5.34
N LEU A 83 -15.60 8.41 5.32
CA LEU A 83 -14.91 9.23 6.32
C LEU A 83 -15.40 8.90 7.73
N GLN A 84 -16.72 8.89 7.96
CA GLN A 84 -17.31 8.54 9.26
C GLN A 84 -16.93 7.13 9.75
N VAL A 85 -16.80 6.15 8.84
CA VAL A 85 -16.36 4.79 9.19
C VAL A 85 -14.92 4.80 9.72
N PHE A 86 -14.02 5.55 9.08
CA PHE A 86 -12.62 5.63 9.49
C PHE A 86 -12.44 6.52 10.74
N GLU A 87 -13.25 7.56 10.93
CA GLU A 87 -13.26 8.34 12.18
C GLU A 87 -13.72 7.50 13.37
N ARG A 88 -14.81 6.75 13.23
CA ARG A 88 -15.31 5.86 14.30
C ARG A 88 -14.35 4.72 14.61
N SER A 89 -13.65 4.22 13.60
CA SER A 89 -12.76 3.07 13.74
C SER A 89 -11.66 3.12 12.68
N PRO A 90 -10.51 3.76 12.98
CA PRO A 90 -9.43 3.96 12.02
C PRO A 90 -8.70 2.67 11.65
N ARG A 91 -9.02 1.57 12.35
CA ARG A 91 -8.46 0.22 12.16
C ARG A 91 -9.28 -0.64 11.20
N THR A 92 -10.37 -0.11 10.67
CA THR A 92 -11.21 -0.84 9.72
C THR A 92 -10.43 -1.13 8.45
N SER A 93 -10.53 -2.36 7.95
CA SER A 93 -9.93 -2.71 6.66
C SER A 93 -10.76 -2.11 5.52
N ILE A 94 -10.12 -1.75 4.40
CA ILE A 94 -10.81 -1.27 3.19
C ILE A 94 -11.93 -2.25 2.78
N ARG A 95 -11.71 -3.56 2.91
CA ARG A 95 -12.71 -4.57 2.57
C ARG A 95 -13.95 -4.51 3.49
N LYS A 96 -13.75 -4.30 4.80
CA LYS A 96 -14.84 -4.11 5.76
C LYS A 96 -15.59 -2.80 5.51
N ALA A 97 -14.87 -1.70 5.26
CA ALA A 97 -15.48 -0.42 4.91
C ALA A 97 -16.30 -0.52 3.61
N ALA A 98 -15.76 -1.22 2.60
CA ALA A 98 -16.47 -1.52 1.36
C ALA A 98 -17.77 -2.31 1.58
N GLN A 99 -17.75 -3.31 2.47
CA GLN A 99 -18.93 -4.07 2.84
C GLN A 99 -19.97 -3.23 3.59
N GLN A 100 -19.54 -2.35 4.50
CA GLN A 100 -20.44 -1.48 5.27
C GLN A 100 -21.13 -0.43 4.39
N VAL A 101 -20.42 0.13 3.41
CA VAL A 101 -20.94 1.19 2.53
C VAL A 101 -21.59 0.61 1.25
N GLY A 102 -21.37 -0.68 0.95
CA GLY A 102 -21.92 -1.35 -0.24
C GLY A 102 -21.23 -0.96 -1.55
N ILE A 103 -19.93 -0.67 -1.51
CA ILE A 103 -19.14 -0.21 -2.65
C ILE A 103 -18.04 -1.23 -2.98
N LYS A 104 -17.58 -1.27 -4.24
CA LYS A 104 -16.40 -2.06 -4.61
C LYS A 104 -15.16 -1.59 -3.84
N ARG A 105 -14.36 -2.55 -3.37
CA ARG A 105 -13.10 -2.32 -2.62
C ARG A 105 -12.20 -1.26 -3.26
N GLU A 106 -12.01 -1.31 -4.58
CA GLU A 106 -11.07 -0.41 -5.26
C GLU A 106 -11.55 1.04 -5.26
N SER A 107 -12.85 1.27 -5.36
CA SER A 107 -13.41 2.62 -5.25
C SER A 107 -13.24 3.19 -3.85
N VAL A 108 -13.43 2.38 -2.80
CA VAL A 108 -13.12 2.80 -1.42
C VAL A 108 -11.64 3.13 -1.26
N ARG A 109 -10.75 2.31 -1.80
CA ARG A 109 -9.30 2.59 -1.77
C ARG A 109 -8.97 3.92 -2.44
N GLN A 110 -9.53 4.18 -3.62
CA GLN A 110 -9.32 5.45 -4.33
C GLN A 110 -9.85 6.63 -3.53
N ILE A 111 -11.02 6.51 -2.90
CA ILE A 111 -11.60 7.57 -2.07
C ILE A 111 -10.70 7.84 -0.85
N VAL A 112 -10.29 6.80 -0.15
CA VAL A 112 -9.44 6.89 1.05
C VAL A 112 -8.08 7.55 0.74
N VAL A 113 -7.46 7.19 -0.38
CA VAL A 113 -6.11 7.68 -0.74
C VAL A 113 -6.14 9.03 -1.46
N ALA A 114 -7.02 9.20 -2.46
CA ALA A 114 -7.02 10.39 -3.31
C ALA A 114 -7.87 11.52 -2.73
N ASP A 115 -9.04 11.21 -2.19
CA ASP A 115 -10.01 12.23 -1.76
C ASP A 115 -9.85 12.54 -0.25
N LEU A 116 -9.63 11.53 0.58
CA LEU A 116 -9.45 11.68 2.05
C LEU A 116 -7.99 11.80 2.49
N GLN A 117 -7.02 11.51 1.60
CA GLN A 117 -5.58 11.56 1.89
C GLN A 117 -5.15 10.79 3.15
N LEU A 118 -5.81 9.67 3.44
CA LEU A 118 -5.46 8.82 4.57
C LEU A 118 -4.33 7.86 4.19
N PHE A 119 -3.34 7.76 5.07
CA PHE A 119 -2.20 6.87 4.92
C PHE A 119 -2.35 5.64 5.83
N PRO A 120 -1.99 4.43 5.33
CA PRO A 120 -1.99 3.23 6.14
C PRO A 120 -0.69 3.12 6.94
N TYR A 121 -0.74 3.42 8.23
CA TYR A 121 0.37 3.24 9.16
C TYR A 121 0.42 1.80 9.67
N LYS A 122 1.59 1.16 9.54
CA LYS A 122 1.84 -0.18 10.07
C LYS A 122 2.40 -0.07 11.48
N ILE A 123 1.82 -0.84 12.39
CA ILE A 123 2.25 -0.86 13.78
C ILE A 123 3.62 -1.53 13.88
N GLN A 124 4.60 -0.78 14.37
CA GLN A 124 5.92 -1.29 14.68
C GLN A 124 6.01 -1.54 16.19
N ILE A 125 6.42 -2.75 16.57
CA ILE A 125 6.70 -3.10 17.95
C ILE A 125 8.21 -3.25 18.03
N HIS A 126 8.86 -2.33 18.73
CA HIS A 126 10.30 -2.34 18.96
C HIS A 126 10.55 -2.55 20.45
N GLN A 127 11.46 -3.46 20.77
CA GLN A 127 12.06 -3.48 22.11
C GLN A 127 13.07 -2.34 22.17
N ARG A 128 13.00 -1.53 23.23
CA ARG A 128 13.99 -0.47 23.45
C ARG A 128 15.33 -1.12 23.81
N LEU A 129 16.28 -1.06 22.87
CA LEU A 129 17.65 -1.49 23.13
C LEU A 129 18.40 -0.36 23.84
N SER A 130 19.19 -0.74 24.84
CA SER A 130 20.17 0.15 25.49
C SER A 130 21.47 0.15 24.69
N GLN A 131 22.23 1.25 24.70
CA GLN A 131 23.54 1.34 24.07
C GLN A 131 24.46 0.18 24.51
N ARG A 132 24.50 -0.11 25.81
CA ARG A 132 25.26 -1.25 26.37
C ARG A 132 24.81 -2.60 25.80
N SER A 133 23.51 -2.78 25.59
CA SER A 133 22.99 -4.04 25.00
C SER A 133 23.36 -4.20 23.53
N VAL A 134 23.59 -3.09 22.82
CA VAL A 134 24.08 -3.11 21.44
C VAL A 134 25.55 -3.54 21.42
N GLU A 135 26.38 -2.94 22.28
CA GLU A 135 27.80 -3.29 22.42
C GLU A 135 27.99 -4.76 22.80
N GLN A 136 27.27 -5.24 23.81
CA GLN A 136 27.34 -6.64 24.23
C GLN A 136 26.92 -7.62 23.14
N ARG A 137 25.91 -7.27 22.33
CA ARG A 137 25.49 -8.10 21.19
C ARG A 137 26.55 -8.13 20.10
N LEU A 138 27.23 -7.02 19.86
CA LEU A 138 28.30 -6.93 18.87
C LEU A 138 29.52 -7.73 19.30
N GLU A 139 29.96 -7.57 20.55
CA GLU A 139 31.06 -8.35 21.13
C GLU A 139 30.76 -9.84 21.06
N PHE A 140 29.58 -10.27 21.52
CA PHE A 140 29.16 -11.66 21.45
C PHE A 140 29.14 -12.20 20.01
N ALA A 141 28.63 -11.43 19.05
CA ALA A 141 28.63 -11.83 17.65
C ALA A 141 30.04 -12.01 17.10
N ASN A 142 30.95 -11.07 17.38
CA ASN A 142 32.35 -11.16 16.95
C ASN A 142 33.05 -12.37 17.58
N THR A 143 32.84 -12.61 18.88
CA THR A 143 33.42 -13.77 19.58
C THR A 143 32.94 -15.10 18.98
N ILE A 144 31.64 -15.23 18.67
CA ILE A 144 31.11 -16.46 18.04
C ILE A 144 31.72 -16.67 16.65
N VAL A 145 31.87 -15.60 15.86
CA VAL A 145 32.49 -15.68 14.52
C VAL A 145 33.94 -16.17 14.64
N GLU A 146 34.73 -15.58 15.52
CA GLU A 146 36.12 -16.02 15.76
C GLU A 146 36.20 -17.48 16.23
N MET A 147 35.26 -17.93 17.08
CA MET A 147 35.20 -19.32 17.53
C MET A 147 34.85 -20.29 16.39
N ILE A 148 34.03 -19.87 15.43
CA ILE A 148 33.70 -20.67 14.24
C ILE A 148 34.92 -20.75 13.31
N ASP A 149 35.58 -19.62 13.05
CA ASP A 149 36.76 -19.55 12.18
C ASP A 149 37.94 -20.36 12.73
N ASN A 150 38.13 -20.36 14.05
CA ASN A 150 39.14 -21.17 14.73
C ASN A 150 38.72 -22.64 14.94
N HIS A 151 37.60 -23.08 14.35
CA HIS A 151 37.05 -24.43 14.45
C HIS A 151 36.77 -24.91 15.89
N GLN A 152 36.54 -23.98 16.83
CA GLN A 152 36.18 -24.30 18.21
C GLN A 152 34.70 -24.63 18.37
N VAL A 153 33.85 -24.12 17.47
CA VAL A 153 32.41 -24.38 17.46
C VAL A 153 32.01 -24.97 16.10
N ASP A 154 31.47 -26.19 16.12
CA ASP A 154 30.85 -26.79 14.93
C ASP A 154 29.40 -26.32 14.80
N VAL A 155 29.13 -25.52 13.77
CA VAL A 155 27.79 -25.02 13.43
C VAL A 155 26.82 -26.17 13.15
N ASN A 156 27.31 -27.32 12.68
CA ASN A 156 26.46 -28.48 12.41
C ASN A 156 25.97 -29.16 13.70
N MET A 157 26.65 -28.94 14.82
CA MET A 157 26.30 -29.49 16.13
C MET A 157 25.60 -28.49 17.05
N LEU A 158 25.43 -27.24 16.59
CA LEU A 158 24.73 -26.20 17.33
C LEU A 158 23.21 -26.48 17.35
N TRP A 159 22.64 -26.54 18.55
CA TRP A 159 21.21 -26.61 18.79
C TRP A 159 20.72 -25.31 19.40
N CYS A 160 19.72 -24.70 18.78
CA CYS A 160 19.03 -23.51 19.28
C CYS A 160 17.62 -23.89 19.72
N SER A 161 17.28 -23.68 20.99
CA SER A 161 15.92 -23.86 21.50
C SER A 161 15.30 -22.54 21.89
N ASP A 162 14.01 -22.38 21.68
CA ASP A 162 13.26 -21.23 22.17
C ASP A 162 11.82 -21.64 22.54
N GLU A 163 11.18 -20.81 23.35
CA GLU A 163 9.78 -20.90 23.70
C GLU A 163 8.97 -19.86 22.95
N THR A 164 7.88 -20.28 22.32
CA THR A 164 6.96 -19.37 21.64
C THR A 164 5.55 -19.50 22.17
N HIS A 165 4.86 -18.36 22.31
CA HIS A 165 3.49 -18.33 22.80
C HIS A 165 2.50 -18.17 21.64
N PHE A 166 1.60 -19.13 21.50
CA PHE A 166 0.44 -19.03 20.61
C PHE A 166 -0.78 -18.64 21.43
N HIS A 167 -1.26 -17.42 21.20
CA HIS A 167 -2.44 -16.91 21.88
C HIS A 167 -3.71 -17.45 21.21
N LEU A 168 -4.64 -17.99 22.01
CA LEU A 168 -5.91 -18.53 21.53
C LEU A 168 -6.98 -17.44 21.36
N ASP A 169 -6.82 -16.30 22.05
CA ASP A 169 -7.80 -15.21 22.09
C ASP A 169 -7.72 -14.24 20.88
N GLY A 170 -7.43 -14.74 19.68
CA GLY A 170 -7.44 -13.91 18.46
C GLY A 170 -6.41 -12.76 18.49
N TYR A 171 -5.20 -13.07 18.96
CA TYR A 171 -4.14 -12.09 19.19
C TYR A 171 -3.84 -11.22 17.97
N VAL A 172 -3.39 -10.01 18.30
CA VAL A 172 -2.87 -8.98 17.42
C VAL A 172 -1.98 -9.57 16.33
N ASN A 173 -2.54 -9.77 15.14
CA ASN A 173 -1.74 -10.10 13.97
C ASN A 173 -1.06 -8.82 13.46
N ARG A 174 0.23 -8.66 13.80
CA ARG A 174 1.09 -7.53 13.38
C ARG A 174 1.06 -7.28 11.87
N GLN A 175 0.82 -8.30 11.06
CA GLN A 175 0.76 -8.18 9.60
C GLN A 175 -0.53 -7.52 9.11
N ASN A 176 -1.63 -7.74 9.82
CA ASN A 176 -2.96 -7.22 9.49
C ASN A 176 -3.30 -5.91 10.23
N TRP A 177 -2.39 -5.44 11.08
CA TRP A 177 -2.58 -4.27 11.93
C TRP A 177 -2.11 -2.99 11.21
N ARG A 178 -3.07 -2.35 10.56
CA ARG A 178 -2.91 -1.04 9.91
C ARG A 178 -3.92 -0.05 10.48
N ILE A 179 -3.47 1.18 10.67
CA ILE A 179 -4.32 2.31 11.08
C ILE A 179 -4.31 3.31 9.94
N TRP A 180 -5.49 3.78 9.57
CA TRP A 180 -5.65 4.85 8.59
C TRP A 180 -5.69 6.18 9.33
N GLY A 181 -4.90 7.14 8.88
CA GLY A 181 -4.84 8.48 9.44
C GLY A 181 -4.13 9.44 8.51
N THR A 182 -4.34 10.74 8.70
CA THR A 182 -3.53 11.79 8.07
C THR A 182 -2.16 11.91 8.74
N GLU A 183 -2.10 11.64 10.05
CA GLU A 183 -0.89 11.69 10.86
C GLU A 183 -0.64 10.37 11.60
N ASN A 184 0.59 10.19 12.08
CA ASN A 184 0.99 9.01 12.83
C ASN A 184 0.50 9.11 14.28
N HIS A 185 -0.59 8.42 14.59
CA HIS A 185 -1.12 8.32 15.93
C HIS A 185 -0.19 7.49 16.81
N HIS A 186 0.51 8.10 17.76
CA HIS A 186 1.26 7.39 18.80
C HIS A 186 0.27 6.73 19.78
N PHE A 187 -0.32 5.60 19.39
CA PHE A 187 -1.31 4.90 20.21
C PHE A 187 -0.64 3.76 21.01
N ALA A 188 -1.10 3.57 22.25
CA ALA A 188 -0.80 2.39 23.06
C ALA A 188 -2.05 1.50 23.11
N ILE A 189 -1.88 0.18 23.12
CA ILE A 189 -2.99 -0.76 23.28
C ILE A 189 -2.74 -1.56 24.53
N GLU A 190 -3.66 -1.41 25.47
CA GLU A 190 -3.74 -2.23 26.66
C GLU A 190 -4.06 -3.66 26.26
N LYS A 191 -3.31 -4.59 26.83
CA LYS A 191 -3.51 -6.02 26.66
C LYS A 191 -3.96 -6.60 27.99
N PRO A 192 -4.85 -7.61 27.98
CA PRO A 192 -5.16 -8.34 29.21
C PRO A 192 -3.87 -8.94 29.78
N LEU A 193 -3.72 -8.86 31.10
CA LEU A 193 -2.52 -9.32 31.80
C LEU A 193 -2.30 -10.84 31.66
N TYR A 194 -3.39 -11.60 31.44
CA TYR A 194 -3.39 -13.06 31.35
C TYR A 194 -4.19 -13.58 30.14
N PRO A 195 -3.68 -13.44 28.90
CA PRO A 195 -4.35 -14.00 27.72
C PRO A 195 -4.23 -15.53 27.71
N ARG A 196 -5.27 -16.24 27.26
CA ARG A 196 -5.19 -17.70 27.06
C ARG A 196 -4.18 -17.98 25.96
N ARG A 197 -3.16 -18.77 26.28
CA ARG A 197 -2.07 -19.10 25.36
C ARG A 197 -1.65 -20.54 25.54
N VAL A 198 -1.03 -21.08 24.50
CA VAL A 198 -0.29 -22.33 24.52
C VAL A 198 1.17 -21.97 24.30
N THR A 199 2.05 -22.41 25.20
CA THR A 199 3.49 -22.24 25.00
C THR A 199 4.01 -23.49 24.30
N VAL A 200 4.83 -23.29 23.27
CA VAL A 200 5.48 -24.38 22.55
C VAL A 200 6.97 -24.20 22.69
N TRP A 201 7.63 -25.24 23.16
CA TRP A 201 9.09 -25.34 23.11
C TRP A 201 9.50 -26.21 21.93
N CYS A 202 10.52 -25.75 21.22
CA CYS A 202 11.10 -26.46 20.08
C CYS A 202 12.60 -26.18 20.05
N ALA A 203 13.39 -27.21 19.71
CA ALA A 203 14.81 -27.05 19.40
C ALA A 203 15.07 -27.29 17.91
N LEU A 204 15.98 -26.50 17.35
CA LEU A 204 16.31 -26.44 15.94
C LEU A 204 17.82 -26.57 15.78
N SER A 205 18.26 -27.42 14.85
CA SER A 205 19.64 -27.47 14.39
C SER A 205 19.68 -27.70 12.87
N SER A 206 20.87 -27.65 12.29
CA SER A 206 21.10 -28.03 10.88
C SER A 206 20.66 -29.46 10.56
N ARG A 207 20.64 -30.36 11.57
CA ARG A 207 20.28 -31.77 11.42
C ARG A 207 18.78 -32.02 11.50
N GLY A 208 18.00 -31.04 11.95
CA GLY A 208 16.55 -31.13 11.99
C GLY A 208 15.94 -30.45 13.20
N ILE A 209 14.67 -30.79 13.44
CA ILE A 209 13.83 -30.21 14.47
C ILE A 209 13.62 -31.25 15.57
N VAL A 210 13.90 -30.87 16.82
CA VAL A 210 13.60 -31.71 17.99
C VAL A 210 12.41 -31.13 18.73
N GLY A 211 11.29 -31.85 18.60
CA GLY A 211 10.08 -31.69 19.39
C GLY A 211 9.26 -30.43 19.12
N ALA A 212 7.95 -30.56 19.27
CA ALA A 212 7.06 -29.45 19.63
C ALA A 212 6.42 -29.86 20.95
N ILE A 213 6.97 -29.40 22.06
CA ILE A 213 6.45 -29.70 23.39
C ILE A 213 5.44 -28.62 23.73
N PHE A 214 4.17 -29.02 23.84
CA PHE A 214 3.06 -28.12 24.12
C PHE A 214 2.81 -28.04 25.63
N PHE A 215 2.97 -26.86 26.20
CA PHE A 215 2.56 -26.56 27.56
C PHE A 215 1.18 -25.90 27.54
N ARG A 216 0.19 -26.57 28.12
CA ARG A 216 -1.08 -25.93 28.48
C ARG A 216 -0.89 -25.15 29.77
N THR A 217 -1.00 -23.84 29.70
CA THR A 217 -1.14 -23.00 30.90
C THR A 217 -2.58 -23.10 31.42
N ASP A 218 -2.90 -24.20 32.08
CA ASP A 218 -3.99 -24.21 33.05
C ASP A 218 -3.37 -23.75 34.38
N CYS A 219 -3.67 -22.49 34.74
CA CYS A 219 -3.47 -21.85 36.04
C CYS A 219 -2.50 -22.50 37.05
N GLN A 220 -1.22 -22.10 37.02
CA GLN A 220 -0.41 -21.58 38.15
C GLN A 220 1.08 -21.65 37.79
N PHE A 221 1.84 -20.69 38.28
CA PHE A 221 3.27 -20.51 38.02
C PHE A 221 4.06 -21.83 38.14
N CYS A 222 4.80 -22.18 37.08
CA CYS A 222 5.96 -23.05 37.17
C CYS A 222 7.12 -22.36 36.45
N THR A 223 7.82 -21.48 37.18
CA THR A 223 9.13 -21.00 36.76
C THR A 223 10.12 -22.15 36.93
N ILE A 224 10.43 -22.86 35.85
CA ILE A 224 11.54 -23.82 35.87
C ILE A 224 12.82 -23.04 35.52
N ARG A 225 13.59 -22.67 36.54
CA ARG A 225 15.01 -22.29 36.35
C ARG A 225 15.75 -23.56 35.93
N GLY A 226 16.11 -23.68 34.66
CA GLY A 226 16.98 -24.75 34.18
C GLY A 226 18.38 -24.58 34.76
N ASN A 227 18.71 -25.34 35.80
CA ASN A 227 20.09 -25.62 36.16
C ASN A 227 20.65 -26.59 35.11
N VAL A 228 21.61 -26.12 34.31
CA VAL A 228 22.42 -26.99 33.46
C VAL A 228 23.44 -27.68 34.37
N GLU A 229 23.12 -28.88 34.85
CA GLU A 229 24.13 -29.77 35.43
C GLU A 229 25.02 -30.31 34.32
N LYS A 230 26.31 -29.94 34.38
CA LYS A 230 27.36 -30.52 33.54
C LYS A 230 27.62 -31.95 33.99
N SER A 231 27.16 -32.94 33.24
CA SER A 231 27.64 -34.32 33.36
C SER A 231 28.80 -34.56 32.40
N VAL A 232 30.03 -34.34 32.86
CA VAL A 232 31.24 -34.87 32.20
C VAL A 232 31.37 -36.33 32.64
N HIS A 233 31.05 -37.26 31.74
CA HIS A 233 31.41 -38.68 31.93
C HIS A 233 32.82 -38.89 31.37
N SER A 234 33.83 -38.94 32.25
CA SER A 234 35.12 -39.53 31.90
C SER A 234 34.99 -41.06 31.97
N SER A 235 35.02 -41.72 30.82
CA SER A 235 35.17 -43.17 30.74
C SER A 235 36.67 -43.48 30.78
N ASN A 236 37.15 -43.97 31.93
CA ASN A 236 38.43 -44.66 32.03
C ASN A 236 38.31 -46.00 31.29
N SER A 237 39.17 -46.22 30.29
CA SER A 237 39.51 -47.55 29.80
C SER A 237 40.94 -47.88 30.25
N LYS A 238 41.11 -49.13 30.67
CA LYS A 238 42.35 -49.78 31.10
C LYS A 238 43.46 -49.71 30.06
#